data_AF-A0A7S3E545-F1
#
_entry.id   AF-A0A7S3E545-F1
#
_cell.length_a   1.000
_cell.length_b   1.000
_cell.length_c   1.000
_cell.angle_alpha   90.00
_cell.angle_beta   90.00
_cell.angle_gamma   90.00
#
_symmetry.space_group_name_H-M   'P 1'
#
loop_
_entity.id
_entity.type
_entity.pdbx_description
1 polymer ?
#
loop_
_entity_poly.entity_id
_entity_poly.type
_entity_poly.pdbx_seq_one_letter_code
_entity_poly.pdbx_strand_id
1 'polypeptide(L)'
;RQDSEAAPSPFHVQLEDGASLEADFIVGADGKWSSVRQSVDSIQNGTIVDCPAWGVHMTCPFVPEGWEETDGTFIIKDEAFYILGSPLPEDTGFSFSMVCSEEKTAARYPWLLPCDRSEDYSDSWLGSSEEAAAAADGEGALAGRLSRLLEETMPAFHAAVRGEETTRSARINRRASWLKMMEGDSYADVSGRVALIGDSAHAMTASIGEGCNCALESAAELVARVEALMRERGEGFGKCSHQTLRDGFSDYGRSRPKEVQPVQLRSAIVNGWKETS
;
A
#
# COMPACT_ATOMS: atom_id res chain seq x y z
N ARG A 1 43.74 -17.42 19.08
CA ARG A 1 42.59 -17.87 19.89
C ARG A 1 41.36 -17.44 19.10
N GLN A 2 40.67 -18.40 18.48
CA GLN A 2 39.38 -18.14 17.87
C GLN A 2 38.41 -17.99 19.04
N ASP A 3 37.94 -16.77 19.28
CA ASP A 3 36.78 -16.58 20.14
C ASP A 3 35.62 -17.27 19.44
N SER A 4 35.18 -18.40 20.00
CA SER A 4 33.92 -19.03 19.60
C SER A 4 32.81 -18.13 20.10
N GLU A 5 32.43 -17.14 19.29
CA GLU A 5 31.24 -16.34 19.53
C GLU A 5 30.06 -17.32 19.62
N ALA A 6 29.46 -17.43 20.81
CA ALA A 6 28.32 -18.31 21.01
C ALA A 6 27.24 -17.95 19.97
N ALA A 7 26.65 -18.96 19.33
CA ALA A 7 25.57 -18.73 18.39
C ALA A 7 24.50 -17.85 19.07
N PRO A 8 24.08 -16.75 18.43
CA PRO A 8 23.15 -15.82 19.07
C PRO A 8 21.83 -16.53 19.31
N SER A 9 21.16 -16.21 20.42
CA SER A 9 19.88 -16.86 20.77
C SER A 9 18.84 -16.68 19.66
N PRO A 10 17.98 -17.69 19.44
CA PRO A 10 16.88 -17.57 18.49
C PRO A 10 15.93 -16.45 18.92
N PHE A 11 15.19 -15.91 17.97
CA PHE A 11 14.04 -15.07 18.23
C PHE A 11 12.86 -15.92 18.69
N HIS A 12 12.06 -15.38 19.60
CA HIS A 12 10.76 -15.93 19.98
C HIS A 12 9.67 -15.05 19.39
N VAL A 13 8.96 -15.56 18.38
CA VAL A 13 7.85 -14.87 17.73
C VAL A 13 6.56 -15.30 18.42
N GLN A 14 5.84 -14.34 19.01
CA GLN A 14 4.52 -14.58 19.60
C GLN A 14 3.44 -14.31 18.56
N LEU A 15 2.56 -15.28 18.36
CA LEU A 15 1.43 -15.18 17.43
C LEU A 15 0.16 -14.74 18.19
N GLU A 16 -0.84 -14.26 17.44
CA GLU A 16 -2.10 -13.77 18.01
C GLU A 16 -2.90 -14.86 18.77
N ASP A 17 -2.75 -16.12 18.36
CA ASP A 17 -3.37 -17.26 19.05
C ASP A 17 -2.65 -17.66 20.35
N GLY A 18 -1.59 -16.93 20.73
CA GLY A 18 -0.75 -17.19 21.89
C GLY A 18 0.34 -18.24 21.68
N ALA A 19 0.47 -18.80 20.47
CA ALA A 19 1.56 -19.70 20.15
C ALA A 19 2.90 -18.96 20.05
N SER A 20 4.00 -19.67 20.33
CA SER A 20 5.35 -19.14 20.18
C SER A 20 6.16 -19.98 19.20
N LEU A 21 6.82 -19.30 18.27
CA LEU A 21 7.75 -19.90 17.30
C LEU A 21 9.18 -19.46 17.60
N GLU A 22 10.13 -20.35 17.37
CA GLU A 22 11.55 -20.03 17.40
C GLU A 22 12.09 -19.85 15.97
N ALA A 23 12.87 -18.79 15.74
CA ALA A 23 13.49 -18.53 14.45
C ALA A 23 14.88 -17.90 14.61
N ASP A 24 15.85 -18.32 13.80
CA ASP A 24 17.17 -17.69 13.75
C ASP A 24 17.16 -16.37 12.96
N PHE A 25 16.26 -16.28 11.98
CA PHE A 25 16.10 -15.14 11.06
C PHE A 25 14.61 -14.82 10.87
N ILE A 26 14.30 -13.54 10.67
CA ILE A 26 12.93 -13.04 10.46
C ILE A 26 12.89 -12.21 9.16
N VAL A 27 11.87 -12.43 8.34
CA VAL A 27 11.52 -11.53 7.24
C VAL A 27 10.16 -10.90 7.55
N GLY A 28 10.14 -9.59 7.79
CA GLY A 28 8.91 -8.83 7.95
C GLY A 28 8.29 -8.55 6.58
N ALA A 29 7.19 -9.22 6.27
CA ALA A 29 6.37 -9.02 5.07
C ALA A 29 4.90 -8.76 5.45
N ASP A 30 4.68 -8.25 6.65
CA ASP A 30 3.41 -8.09 7.38
C ASP A 30 2.73 -6.74 7.11
N GLY A 31 3.05 -6.12 5.98
CA GLY A 31 2.35 -4.94 5.48
C GLY A 31 2.68 -3.63 6.20
N LYS A 32 1.93 -2.59 5.84
CA LYS A 32 2.22 -1.20 6.23
C LYS A 32 2.29 -0.98 7.74
N TRP A 33 1.48 -1.70 8.50
CA TRP A 33 1.40 -1.62 9.96
C TRP A 33 2.30 -2.65 10.66
N SER A 34 3.36 -3.10 9.97
CA SER A 34 4.28 -4.15 10.40
C SER A 34 4.58 -4.15 11.90
N SER A 35 4.18 -5.24 12.56
CA SER A 35 4.56 -5.56 13.94
C SER A 35 6.04 -5.91 14.02
N VAL A 36 6.61 -6.53 12.98
CA VAL A 36 8.05 -6.84 12.91
C VAL A 36 8.88 -5.57 12.94
N ARG A 37 8.57 -4.58 12.07
CA ARG A 37 9.25 -3.27 12.06
C ARG A 37 9.13 -2.57 13.42
N GLN A 38 7.96 -2.64 14.04
CA GLN A 38 7.69 -2.00 15.33
C GLN A 38 8.36 -2.68 16.53
N SER A 39 8.79 -3.94 16.39
CA SER A 39 9.38 -4.72 17.48
C SER A 39 10.92 -4.70 17.50
N VAL A 40 11.57 -4.02 16.54
CA VAL A 40 13.02 -4.04 16.39
C VAL A 40 13.57 -2.62 16.28
N ASP A 41 14.11 -2.11 17.39
CA ASP A 41 14.56 -0.71 17.55
C ASP A 41 15.41 -0.18 16.39
N SER A 42 16.36 -0.98 15.87
CA SER A 42 17.28 -0.52 14.82
C SER A 42 16.66 -0.35 13.44
N ILE A 43 15.43 -0.85 13.24
CA ILE A 43 14.66 -0.73 11.99
C ILE A 43 13.25 -0.17 12.23
N GLN A 44 12.96 0.28 13.45
CA GLN A 44 11.73 1.00 13.79
C GLN A 44 11.79 2.47 13.33
N ASN A 45 12.40 2.70 12.18
CA ASN A 45 12.53 4.04 11.63
C ASN A 45 11.37 4.28 10.66
N GLY A 46 10.89 5.52 10.62
CA GLY A 46 9.85 5.94 9.69
C GLY A 46 8.48 6.16 10.32
N THR A 47 7.72 7.06 9.71
CA THR A 47 6.40 7.51 10.18
C THR A 47 5.38 7.36 9.08
N ILE A 48 4.16 6.92 9.41
CA ILE A 48 3.05 6.91 8.46
C ILE A 48 2.55 8.34 8.28
N VAL A 49 2.62 8.84 7.05
CA VAL A 49 2.24 10.20 6.67
C VAL A 49 1.03 10.15 5.75
N ASP A 50 0.01 10.92 6.07
CA ASP A 50 -1.19 11.08 5.23
C ASP A 50 -0.94 12.10 4.12
N CYS A 51 -1.52 11.85 2.96
CA CYS A 51 -1.52 12.75 1.80
C CYS A 51 -2.87 13.49 1.70
N PRO A 52 -2.91 14.69 1.09
CA PRO A 52 -4.14 15.44 0.85
C PRO A 52 -4.96 14.89 -0.33
N ALA A 53 -5.00 13.56 -0.50
CA ALA A 53 -5.71 12.87 -1.56
C ALA A 53 -6.33 11.57 -1.03
N TRP A 54 -7.46 11.16 -1.62
CA TRP A 54 -8.20 9.94 -1.27
C TRP A 54 -8.92 9.41 -2.50
N GLY A 55 -9.45 8.19 -2.39
CA GLY A 55 -10.23 7.56 -3.45
C GLY A 55 -11.71 7.44 -3.08
N VAL A 56 -12.59 7.49 -4.07
CA VAL A 56 -13.94 6.91 -3.98
C VAL A 56 -13.98 5.72 -4.91
N HIS A 57 -14.21 4.54 -4.35
CA HIS A 57 -14.30 3.31 -5.12
C HIS A 57 -15.77 3.03 -5.48
N MET A 58 -16.00 2.58 -6.70
CA MET A 58 -17.29 2.13 -7.20
C MET A 58 -17.09 0.88 -8.06
N THR A 59 -18.10 0.04 -8.15
CA THR A 59 -18.14 -1.12 -9.03
C THR A 59 -19.38 -1.05 -9.93
N CYS A 60 -19.14 -1.18 -11.23
CA CYS A 60 -20.18 -1.31 -12.25
C CYS A 60 -20.33 -2.81 -12.55
N PRO A 61 -21.48 -3.44 -12.22
CA PRO A 61 -21.66 -4.90 -12.29
C PRO A 61 -21.99 -5.40 -13.71
N PHE A 62 -21.66 -4.61 -14.72
CA PHE A 62 -21.84 -4.92 -16.13
C PHE A 62 -20.82 -4.13 -16.96
N VAL A 63 -20.59 -4.58 -18.19
CA VAL A 63 -19.76 -3.85 -19.16
C VAL A 63 -20.58 -2.69 -19.75
N PRO A 64 -20.13 -1.42 -19.61
CA PRO A 64 -20.80 -0.28 -20.22
C PRO A 64 -20.94 -0.41 -21.74
N GLU A 65 -22.01 0.17 -22.29
CA GLU A 65 -22.22 0.17 -23.75
C GLU A 65 -21.06 0.90 -24.47
N GLY A 66 -20.51 0.27 -25.50
CA GLY A 66 -19.36 0.76 -26.25
C GLY A 66 -18.00 0.42 -25.63
N TRP A 67 -17.97 -0.33 -24.53
CA TRP A 67 -16.76 -0.78 -23.83
C TRP A 67 -16.56 -2.31 -23.94
N GLU A 68 -17.26 -2.98 -24.85
CA GLU A 68 -17.30 -4.44 -24.98
C GLU A 68 -16.01 -5.04 -25.56
N GLU A 69 -15.27 -4.28 -26.37
CA GLU A 69 -14.10 -4.77 -27.10
C GLU A 69 -12.77 -4.33 -26.47
N THR A 70 -12.78 -3.84 -25.23
CA THR A 70 -11.61 -3.19 -24.60
C THR A 70 -11.20 -3.89 -23.31
N ASP A 71 -9.92 -4.26 -23.24
CA ASP A 71 -9.21 -4.72 -22.03
C ASP A 71 -8.43 -3.58 -21.34
N GLY A 72 -8.61 -2.33 -21.78
CA GLY A 72 -7.82 -1.19 -21.35
C GLY A 72 -8.30 -0.53 -20.05
N THR A 73 -7.38 0.17 -19.38
CA THR A 73 -7.70 1.09 -18.27
C THR A 73 -7.98 2.49 -18.80
N PHE A 74 -9.12 3.06 -18.42
CA PHE A 74 -9.58 4.38 -18.82
C PHE A 74 -9.28 5.44 -17.77
N ILE A 75 -9.00 6.67 -18.22
CA ILE A 75 -8.93 7.85 -17.36
C ILE A 75 -9.98 8.86 -17.82
N ILE A 76 -11.04 9.02 -17.03
CA ILE A 76 -12.09 10.01 -17.24
C ILE A 76 -11.80 11.22 -16.37
N LYS A 77 -11.70 12.42 -16.96
CA LYS A 77 -11.24 13.62 -16.24
C LYS A 77 -12.37 14.62 -16.04
N ASP A 78 -12.46 15.15 -14.83
CA ASP A 78 -13.19 16.36 -14.47
C ASP A 78 -12.16 17.42 -13.99
N GLU A 79 -12.61 18.66 -13.78
CA GLU A 79 -11.77 19.71 -13.20
C GLU A 79 -11.40 19.44 -11.73
N ALA A 80 -12.33 18.85 -10.96
CA ALA A 80 -12.19 18.64 -9.53
C ALA A 80 -11.64 17.26 -9.15
N PHE A 81 -11.75 16.26 -10.01
CA PHE A 81 -11.31 14.87 -9.78
C PHE A 81 -11.09 14.13 -11.11
N TYR A 82 -10.58 12.91 -11.06
CA TYR A 82 -10.56 12.01 -12.22
C TYR A 82 -10.94 10.59 -11.79
N ILE A 83 -11.43 9.78 -12.73
CA ILE A 83 -11.85 8.40 -12.49
C ILE A 83 -10.96 7.48 -13.32
N LEU A 84 -10.35 6.50 -12.66
CA LEU A 84 -9.72 5.36 -13.29
C LEU A 84 -10.76 4.25 -13.44
N GLY A 85 -10.96 3.72 -14.64
CA GLY A 85 -11.86 2.60 -14.89
C GLY A 85 -11.10 1.42 -15.46
N SER A 86 -11.12 0.28 -14.78
CA SER A 86 -10.48 -0.94 -15.25
C SER A 86 -11.50 -2.07 -15.34
N PRO A 87 -11.45 -2.90 -16.39
CA PRO A 87 -12.33 -4.04 -16.52
C PRO A 87 -12.10 -5.03 -15.38
N LEU A 88 -13.17 -5.64 -14.91
CA LEU A 88 -13.12 -6.78 -14.02
C LEU A 88 -12.85 -8.07 -14.84
N PRO A 89 -12.31 -9.13 -14.22
CA PRO A 89 -12.11 -10.41 -14.90
C PRO A 89 -13.40 -10.93 -15.55
N GLU A 90 -13.23 -11.72 -16.62
CA GLU A 90 -14.33 -12.44 -17.29
C GLU A 90 -15.44 -11.53 -17.84
N ASP A 91 -15.10 -10.28 -18.20
CA ASP A 91 -16.03 -9.28 -18.74
C ASP A 91 -17.26 -9.07 -17.84
N THR A 92 -17.05 -9.19 -16.52
CA THR A 92 -18.12 -9.10 -15.52
C THR A 92 -18.51 -7.66 -15.19
N GLY A 93 -17.71 -6.68 -15.60
CA GLY A 93 -17.98 -5.27 -15.42
C GLY A 93 -16.72 -4.45 -15.21
N PHE A 94 -16.82 -3.37 -14.44
CA PHE A 94 -15.73 -2.41 -14.25
C PHE A 94 -15.54 -2.01 -12.79
N SER A 95 -14.28 -1.89 -12.38
CA SER A 95 -13.89 -1.21 -11.14
C SER A 95 -13.55 0.25 -11.45
N PHE A 96 -14.18 1.17 -10.75
CA PHE A 96 -13.93 2.59 -10.86
C PHE A 96 -13.30 3.14 -9.59
N SER A 97 -12.19 3.86 -9.74
CA SER A 97 -11.48 4.57 -8.68
C SER A 97 -11.46 6.05 -9.00
N MET A 98 -12.37 6.82 -8.38
CA MET A 98 -12.37 8.27 -8.45
C MET A 98 -11.31 8.83 -7.50
N VAL A 99 -10.30 9.52 -8.03
CA VAL A 99 -9.23 10.13 -7.25
C VAL A 99 -9.58 11.57 -6.93
N CYS A 100 -9.64 11.86 -5.64
CA CYS A 100 -10.03 13.14 -5.07
C CYS A 100 -8.84 13.80 -4.36
N SER A 101 -8.85 15.13 -4.30
CA SER A 101 -7.84 15.90 -3.59
C SER A 101 -8.46 17.00 -2.73
N GLU A 102 -7.73 17.41 -1.71
CA GLU A 102 -8.17 18.45 -0.78
C GLU A 102 -8.26 19.81 -1.48
N GLU A 103 -7.26 20.13 -2.29
CA GLU A 103 -7.16 21.40 -3.00
C GLU A 103 -8.30 21.61 -4.02
N LYS A 104 -8.74 20.55 -4.71
CA LYS A 104 -9.72 20.66 -5.79
C LYS A 104 -11.07 20.07 -5.42
N THR A 105 -11.10 18.82 -4.97
CA THR A 105 -12.35 18.10 -4.71
C THR A 105 -13.03 18.61 -3.45
N ALA A 106 -12.34 18.66 -2.30
CA ALA A 106 -12.97 19.09 -1.05
C ALA A 106 -13.39 20.56 -1.08
N ALA A 107 -12.62 21.42 -1.76
CA ALA A 107 -12.95 22.83 -1.93
C ALA A 107 -14.32 23.04 -2.61
N ARG A 108 -14.71 22.15 -3.54
CA ARG A 108 -15.97 22.23 -4.29
C ARG A 108 -17.06 21.31 -3.73
N TYR A 109 -16.68 20.16 -3.20
CA TYR A 109 -17.56 19.11 -2.73
C TYR A 109 -17.12 18.62 -1.33
N PRO A 110 -17.32 19.42 -0.26
CA PRO A 110 -16.88 19.05 1.09
C PRO A 110 -17.46 17.73 1.61
N TRP A 111 -18.64 17.34 1.11
CA TRP A 111 -19.30 16.09 1.46
C TRP A 111 -18.59 14.83 0.92
N LEU A 112 -17.60 14.98 0.05
CA LEU A 112 -16.73 13.89 -0.42
C LEU A 112 -15.51 13.66 0.46
N LEU A 113 -15.30 14.47 1.51
CA LEU A 113 -14.18 14.27 2.43
C LEU A 113 -14.29 12.89 3.13
N PRO A 114 -13.16 12.19 3.29
CA PRO A 114 -13.13 10.99 4.10
C PRO A 114 -13.35 11.35 5.57
N CYS A 115 -13.91 10.43 6.35
CA CYS A 115 -14.04 10.63 7.79
C CYS A 115 -12.68 10.55 8.48
N ASP A 116 -12.49 11.40 9.49
CA ASP A 116 -11.25 11.48 10.23
C ASP A 116 -10.96 10.18 11.02
N ARG A 117 -9.68 9.92 11.26
CA ARG A 117 -9.19 8.74 11.98
C ARG A 117 -9.81 8.69 13.39
N SER A 118 -10.54 7.62 13.74
CA SER A 118 -10.71 7.27 15.15
C SER A 118 -9.49 6.46 15.63
N GLU A 119 -9.29 6.36 16.94
CA GLU A 119 -8.06 5.80 17.54
C GLU A 119 -7.98 4.25 17.45
N ASP A 120 -9.06 3.57 17.04
CA ASP A 120 -9.22 2.09 17.09
C ASP A 120 -9.24 1.40 15.71
N TYR A 121 -8.29 1.70 14.82
CA TYR A 121 -8.31 1.22 13.41
C TYR A 121 -7.21 0.21 13.04
N SER A 122 -7.09 -0.92 13.74
CA SER A 122 -6.18 -2.02 13.36
C SER A 122 -6.80 -3.05 12.41
N ASP A 123 -8.12 -3.26 12.39
CA ASP A 123 -8.66 -4.57 11.93
C ASP A 123 -9.38 -4.60 10.58
N SER A 124 -9.33 -3.54 9.78
CA SER A 124 -10.01 -3.60 8.47
C SER A 124 -9.33 -2.76 7.39
N TRP A 125 -8.96 -3.42 6.27
CA TRP A 125 -8.66 -2.77 4.98
C TRP A 125 -9.87 -1.99 4.45
N LEU A 126 -11.07 -2.49 4.75
CA LEU A 126 -12.34 -1.84 4.48
C LEU A 126 -12.61 -0.85 5.62
N GLY A 127 -11.96 0.31 5.61
CA GLY A 127 -12.36 1.39 6.51
C GLY A 127 -13.84 1.72 6.33
N SER A 128 -14.69 1.22 7.23
CA SER A 128 -15.85 1.82 7.92
C SER A 128 -16.60 2.99 7.25
N SER A 129 -16.69 3.01 5.93
CA SER A 129 -17.46 4.01 5.20
C SER A 129 -18.95 3.69 5.19
N GLU A 130 -19.37 2.49 5.60
CA GLU A 130 -20.77 2.27 5.97
C GLU A 130 -21.15 3.05 7.22
N GLU A 131 -20.31 3.07 8.25
CA GLU A 131 -20.67 3.71 9.52
C GLU A 131 -20.64 5.23 9.45
N ALA A 132 -19.64 5.81 8.77
CA ALA A 132 -19.47 7.26 8.79
C ALA A 132 -20.30 8.02 7.74
N ALA A 133 -20.61 7.40 6.59
CA ALA A 133 -21.56 7.96 5.62
C ALA A 133 -23.03 7.71 6.04
N ALA A 134 -23.33 6.59 6.70
CA ALA A 134 -24.68 6.33 7.23
C ALA A 134 -25.01 7.19 8.46
N ALA A 135 -24.01 7.53 9.29
CA ALA A 135 -24.22 8.30 10.52
C ALA A 135 -24.67 9.75 10.28
N ALA A 136 -24.43 10.32 9.09
CA ALA A 136 -24.78 11.72 8.80
C ALA A 136 -26.06 11.91 7.96
N ASP A 137 -26.36 11.03 6.99
CA ASP A 137 -27.46 11.27 6.03
C ASP A 137 -28.32 10.02 5.67
N GLY A 138 -28.16 8.91 6.39
CA GLY A 138 -28.92 7.69 6.14
C GLY A 138 -28.44 6.86 4.94
N GLU A 139 -28.94 5.63 4.87
CA GLU A 139 -28.54 4.63 3.87
C GLU A 139 -28.87 5.11 2.45
N GLY A 140 -27.87 5.12 1.56
CA GLY A 140 -28.05 5.53 0.15
C GLY A 140 -27.87 7.02 -0.17
N ALA A 141 -27.66 7.90 0.83
CA ALA A 141 -27.46 9.33 0.60
C ALA A 141 -26.17 9.66 -0.19
N LEU A 142 -25.10 8.89 0.01
CA LEU A 142 -23.86 9.00 -0.77
C LEU A 142 -24.11 8.67 -2.25
N ALA A 143 -24.75 7.53 -2.52
CA ALA A 143 -25.03 7.06 -3.88
C ALA A 143 -25.84 8.08 -4.68
N GLY A 144 -26.89 8.66 -4.07
CA GLY A 144 -27.75 9.65 -4.71
C GLY A 144 -27.07 11.01 -4.92
N ARG A 145 -26.17 11.44 -4.03
CA ARG A 145 -25.36 12.66 -4.24
C ARG A 145 -24.30 12.45 -5.32
N LEU A 146 -23.63 11.30 -5.31
CA LEU A 146 -22.61 10.97 -6.29
C LEU A 146 -23.22 10.77 -7.69
N SER A 147 -24.38 10.13 -7.79
CA SER A 147 -25.09 9.99 -9.08
C SER A 147 -25.39 11.35 -9.69
N ARG A 148 -25.98 12.27 -8.92
CA ARG A 148 -26.24 13.66 -9.39
C ARG A 148 -24.98 14.41 -9.77
N LEU A 149 -23.91 14.29 -8.97
CA LEU A 149 -22.62 14.88 -9.29
C LEU A 149 -22.11 14.39 -10.65
N LEU A 150 -22.11 13.07 -10.87
CA LEU A 150 -21.62 12.48 -12.13
C LEU A 150 -22.52 12.82 -13.32
N GLU A 151 -23.84 12.91 -13.12
CA GLU A 151 -24.78 13.36 -14.15
C GLU A 151 -24.49 14.80 -14.58
N GLU A 152 -24.22 15.69 -13.62
CA GLU A 152 -23.92 17.10 -13.88
C GLU A 152 -22.54 17.32 -14.51
N THR A 153 -21.49 16.63 -14.02
CA THR A 153 -20.10 16.88 -14.47
C THR A 153 -19.66 16.01 -15.63
N MET A 154 -20.21 14.80 -15.76
CA MET A 154 -19.82 13.83 -16.76
C MET A 154 -21.00 13.00 -17.29
N PRO A 155 -22.00 13.65 -17.92
CA PRO A 155 -23.27 13.01 -18.30
C PRO A 155 -23.10 11.79 -19.21
N ALA A 156 -22.12 11.82 -20.12
CA ALA A 156 -21.85 10.67 -20.99
C ALA A 156 -21.32 9.45 -20.20
N PHE A 157 -20.45 9.69 -19.22
CA PHE A 157 -19.97 8.63 -18.34
C PHE A 157 -21.11 8.11 -17.46
N HIS A 158 -21.86 9.00 -16.82
CA HIS A 158 -23.02 8.65 -15.99
C HIS A 158 -24.03 7.78 -16.75
N ALA A 159 -24.37 8.16 -17.98
CA ALA A 159 -25.27 7.37 -18.82
C ALA A 159 -24.70 5.98 -19.15
N ALA A 160 -23.44 5.91 -19.58
CA ALA A 160 -22.79 4.66 -19.98
C ALA A 160 -22.72 3.64 -18.82
N VAL A 161 -22.43 4.10 -17.61
CA VAL A 161 -22.29 3.23 -16.42
C VAL A 161 -23.59 3.08 -15.62
N ARG A 162 -24.73 3.54 -16.16
CA ARG A 162 -26.02 3.63 -15.44
C ARG A 162 -25.82 4.17 -14.03
N GLY A 163 -25.41 5.44 -13.92
CA GLY A 163 -24.84 6.02 -12.71
C GLY A 163 -25.62 5.73 -11.41
N GLU A 164 -26.95 5.70 -11.45
CA GLU A 164 -27.77 5.34 -10.28
C GLU A 164 -27.56 3.92 -9.76
N GLU A 165 -27.20 2.97 -10.62
CA GLU A 165 -26.89 1.58 -10.27
C GLU A 165 -25.45 1.49 -9.76
N THR A 166 -24.49 2.02 -10.51
CA THR A 166 -23.05 1.96 -10.18
C THR A 166 -22.71 2.66 -8.87
N THR A 167 -23.28 3.84 -8.59
CA THR A 167 -22.95 4.59 -7.36
C THR A 167 -23.50 3.97 -6.08
N ARG A 168 -24.38 2.95 -6.15
CA ARG A 168 -24.85 2.22 -4.95
C ARG A 168 -23.72 1.49 -4.23
N SER A 169 -22.72 1.05 -4.99
CA SER A 169 -21.51 0.42 -4.47
C SER A 169 -20.48 1.43 -3.96
N ALA A 170 -20.74 2.73 -4.07
CA ALA A 170 -19.75 3.76 -3.77
C ALA A 170 -19.28 3.71 -2.32
N ARG A 171 -17.96 3.81 -2.13
CA ARG A 171 -17.31 3.88 -0.81
C ARG A 171 -16.22 4.95 -0.85
N ILE A 172 -16.23 5.87 0.11
CA ILE A 172 -15.15 6.86 0.27
C ILE A 172 -14.04 6.18 1.07
N ASN A 173 -12.87 6.04 0.46
CA ASN A 173 -11.69 5.47 1.09
C ASN A 173 -11.00 6.51 1.97
N ARG A 174 -10.19 6.02 2.92
CA ARG A 174 -9.31 6.86 3.74
C ARG A 174 -8.35 7.66 2.87
N ARG A 175 -7.78 8.72 3.45
CA ARG A 175 -6.67 9.44 2.85
C ARG A 175 -5.54 8.47 2.50
N ALA A 176 -4.98 8.65 1.31
CA ALA A 176 -3.78 7.93 0.90
C ALA A 176 -2.67 8.23 1.90
N SER A 177 -1.88 7.22 2.24
CA SER A 177 -0.78 7.40 3.17
C SER A 177 0.37 6.46 2.88
N TRP A 178 1.56 6.86 3.28
CA TRP A 178 2.81 6.18 2.97
C TRP A 178 3.74 6.16 4.18
N LEU A 179 4.73 5.29 4.15
CA LEU A 179 5.77 5.20 5.17
C LEU A 179 6.93 6.10 4.77
N LYS A 180 7.05 7.26 5.42
CA LYS A 180 8.19 8.17 5.26
C LYS A 180 9.33 7.67 6.15
N MET A 181 10.34 7.05 5.54
CA MET A 181 11.59 6.65 6.20
C MET A 181 12.55 7.84 6.34
N MET A 182 13.47 7.77 7.30
CA MET A 182 14.56 8.74 7.46
C MET A 182 15.69 8.44 6.45
N GLU A 183 16.43 9.48 6.07
CA GLU A 183 17.58 9.33 5.17
C GLU A 183 18.67 8.48 5.85
N GLY A 184 19.18 7.48 5.13
CA GLY A 184 20.20 6.55 5.64
C GLY A 184 19.64 5.32 6.37
N ASP A 185 18.32 5.16 6.43
CA ASP A 185 17.68 3.97 7.02
C ASP A 185 18.04 2.68 6.28
N SER A 186 18.07 1.59 7.04
CA SER A 186 18.30 0.23 6.55
C SER A 186 16.99 -0.57 6.60
N TYR A 187 16.75 -1.42 5.60
CA TYR A 187 15.66 -2.41 5.66
C TYR A 187 16.08 -3.71 6.35
N ALA A 188 17.24 -3.75 7.00
CA ALA A 188 17.67 -4.86 7.84
C ALA A 188 18.24 -4.35 9.17
N ASP A 189 18.05 -5.13 10.23
CA ASP A 189 18.53 -4.80 11.57
C ASP A 189 20.06 -4.82 11.66
N VAL A 190 20.58 -4.21 12.73
CA VAL A 190 22.04 -4.14 12.94
C VAL A 190 22.72 -5.50 13.08
N SER A 191 21.97 -6.55 13.46
CA SER A 191 22.52 -7.91 13.55
C SER A 191 22.52 -8.66 12.22
N GLY A 192 21.76 -8.17 11.22
CA GLY A 192 21.53 -8.82 9.94
C GLY A 192 20.62 -10.04 10.03
N ARG A 193 19.85 -10.20 11.11
CA ARG A 193 18.97 -11.36 11.30
C ARG A 193 17.49 -11.05 11.06
N VAL A 194 17.13 -9.78 10.90
CA VAL A 194 15.79 -9.32 10.54
C VAL A 194 15.88 -8.45 9.29
N ALA A 195 15.06 -8.74 8.28
CA ALA A 195 14.91 -7.90 7.08
C ALA A 195 13.45 -7.60 6.80
N LEU A 196 13.16 -6.41 6.26
CA LEU A 196 11.83 -5.96 5.87
C LEU A 196 11.68 -5.95 4.34
N ILE A 197 10.54 -6.41 3.83
CA ILE A 197 10.20 -6.39 2.41
C ILE A 197 8.75 -5.91 2.19
N GLY A 198 8.49 -5.32 1.03
CA GLY A 198 7.15 -4.81 0.72
C GLY A 198 6.74 -3.66 1.63
N ASP A 199 5.44 -3.56 1.91
CA ASP A 199 4.87 -2.45 2.68
C ASP A 199 5.40 -2.35 4.12
N SER A 200 5.97 -3.43 4.68
CA SER A 200 6.63 -3.38 5.98
C SER A 200 7.88 -2.48 5.95
N ALA A 201 8.56 -2.41 4.81
CA ALA A 201 9.77 -1.60 4.60
C ALA A 201 9.46 -0.27 3.91
N HIS A 202 8.55 -0.28 2.94
CA HIS A 202 8.44 0.81 1.98
C HIS A 202 7.01 1.05 1.47
N ALA A 203 6.02 0.97 2.36
CA ALA A 203 4.63 1.31 2.02
C ALA A 203 4.55 2.65 1.30
N MET A 204 3.86 2.66 0.17
CA MET A 204 3.71 3.82 -0.70
C MET A 204 2.26 4.06 -1.05
N THR A 205 1.96 5.22 -1.63
CA THR A 205 0.62 5.49 -2.12
C THR A 205 0.37 4.78 -3.45
N ALA A 206 -0.89 4.48 -3.76
CA ALA A 206 -1.26 3.72 -4.97
C ALA A 206 -1.22 4.54 -6.28
N SER A 207 -0.87 5.83 -6.25
CA SER A 207 -1.02 6.77 -7.38
C SER A 207 -0.25 6.39 -8.64
N ILE A 208 0.85 5.65 -8.50
CA ILE A 208 1.71 5.24 -9.62
C ILE A 208 1.69 3.73 -9.86
N GLY A 209 0.92 2.95 -9.08
CA GLY A 209 0.76 1.52 -9.30
C GLY A 209 2.00 0.64 -9.03
N GLU A 210 3.04 1.15 -8.34
CA GLU A 210 4.32 0.44 -8.21
C GLU A 210 4.50 -0.37 -6.92
N GLY A 211 3.60 -0.25 -5.93
CA GLY A 211 3.79 -0.85 -4.61
C GLY A 211 4.03 -2.37 -4.65
N CYS A 212 3.19 -3.10 -5.39
CA CYS A 212 3.33 -4.56 -5.54
C CYS A 212 4.61 -4.94 -6.28
N ASN A 213 4.94 -4.23 -7.36
CA ASN A 213 6.17 -4.47 -8.12
C ASN A 213 7.41 -4.28 -7.23
N CYS A 214 7.47 -3.17 -6.49
CA CYS A 214 8.56 -2.90 -5.56
C CYS A 214 8.68 -3.97 -4.46
N ALA A 215 7.56 -4.52 -3.99
CA ALA A 215 7.55 -5.62 -3.02
C ALA A 215 8.11 -6.92 -3.62
N LEU A 216 7.68 -7.30 -4.82
CA LEU A 216 8.19 -8.48 -5.53
C LEU A 216 9.69 -8.37 -5.84
N GLU A 217 10.12 -7.21 -6.33
CA GLU A 217 11.53 -6.90 -6.54
C GLU A 217 12.33 -6.97 -5.24
N SER A 218 11.77 -6.52 -4.12
CA SER A 218 12.47 -6.59 -2.82
C SER A 218 12.70 -8.03 -2.37
N ALA A 219 11.72 -8.92 -2.58
CA ALA A 219 11.87 -10.34 -2.34
C ALA A 219 12.97 -10.95 -3.24
N ALA A 220 12.94 -10.61 -4.54
CA ALA A 220 13.93 -11.08 -5.50
C ALA A 220 15.34 -10.58 -5.18
N GLU A 221 15.51 -9.30 -4.83
CA GLU A 221 16.79 -8.70 -4.46
C GLU A 221 17.34 -9.33 -3.18
N LEU A 222 16.52 -9.51 -2.14
CA LEU A 222 16.97 -10.17 -0.91
C LEU A 222 17.53 -11.57 -1.19
N VAL A 223 16.80 -12.38 -1.98
CA VAL A 223 17.26 -13.71 -2.39
C VAL A 223 18.54 -13.62 -3.22
N ALA A 224 18.60 -12.70 -4.19
CA ALA A 224 19.74 -12.55 -5.07
C ALA A 224 21.04 -12.20 -4.32
N ARG A 225 20.98 -11.35 -3.27
CA ARG A 225 22.15 -11.04 -2.42
C ARG A 225 22.64 -12.25 -1.66
N VAL A 226 21.73 -13.02 -1.07
CA VAL A 226 22.07 -14.26 -0.36
C VAL A 226 22.69 -15.27 -1.32
N GLU A 227 22.09 -15.51 -2.48
CA GLU A 227 22.61 -16.45 -3.47
C GLU A 227 23.98 -16.05 -4.04
N ALA A 228 24.21 -14.75 -4.24
CA ALA A 228 25.51 -14.25 -4.67
C ALA A 228 26.61 -14.60 -3.66
N LEU A 229 26.37 -14.32 -2.38
CA LEU A 229 27.30 -14.65 -1.29
C LEU A 229 27.48 -16.16 -1.14
N MET A 230 26.42 -16.96 -1.29
CA MET A 230 26.53 -18.41 -1.30
C MET A 230 27.49 -18.90 -2.40
N ARG A 231 27.33 -18.38 -3.63
CA ARG A 231 28.23 -18.73 -4.75
C ARG A 231 29.67 -18.33 -4.48
N GLU A 232 29.91 -17.12 -3.97
CA GLU A 232 31.25 -16.64 -3.62
C GLU A 232 31.94 -17.51 -2.56
N ARG A 233 31.15 -18.07 -1.63
CA ARG A 233 31.63 -18.93 -0.54
C ARG A 233 31.65 -20.42 -0.90
N GLY A 234 31.19 -20.79 -2.08
CA GLY A 234 31.06 -22.20 -2.49
C GLY A 234 29.98 -22.96 -1.71
N GLU A 235 28.99 -22.26 -1.16
CA GLU A 235 27.86 -22.85 -0.46
C GLU A 235 26.82 -23.34 -1.47
N GLY A 236 26.55 -24.66 -1.47
CA GLY A 236 25.52 -25.26 -2.31
C GLY A 236 24.11 -25.10 -1.77
N PHE A 237 23.11 -25.49 -2.56
CA PHE A 237 21.70 -25.51 -2.13
C PHE A 237 21.52 -26.29 -0.82
N GLY A 238 20.78 -25.72 0.13
CA GLY A 238 20.57 -26.29 1.47
C GLY A 238 21.77 -26.19 2.42
N LYS A 239 22.85 -25.48 2.04
CA LYS A 239 24.06 -25.28 2.87
C LYS A 239 24.37 -23.81 3.14
N CYS A 240 23.37 -22.93 3.03
CA CYS A 240 23.54 -21.51 3.33
C CYS A 240 23.92 -21.33 4.80
N SER A 241 25.07 -20.72 5.07
CA SER A 241 25.50 -20.49 6.45
C SER A 241 24.76 -19.31 7.09
N HIS A 242 24.66 -19.30 8.42
CA HIS A 242 24.12 -18.14 9.14
C HIS A 242 24.89 -16.85 8.83
N GLN A 243 26.20 -16.94 8.63
CA GLN A 243 27.01 -15.79 8.25
C GLN A 243 26.60 -15.27 6.86
N THR A 244 26.32 -16.16 5.91
CA THR A 244 25.86 -15.78 4.57
C THR A 244 24.49 -15.10 4.59
N LEU A 245 23.54 -15.64 5.36
CA LEU A 245 22.25 -14.98 5.56
C LEU A 245 22.39 -13.59 6.20
N ARG A 246 23.20 -13.49 7.26
CA ARG A 246 23.44 -12.20 7.96
C ARG A 246 24.01 -11.12 7.04
N ASP A 247 25.01 -11.50 6.26
CA ASP A 247 25.66 -10.59 5.33
C ASP A 247 24.72 -10.23 4.17
N GLY A 248 23.94 -11.19 3.66
CA GLY A 248 22.97 -10.95 2.59
C GLY A 248 21.82 -10.04 3.03
N PHE A 249 21.27 -10.24 4.23
CA PHE A 249 20.25 -9.37 4.81
C PHE A 249 20.81 -7.95 5.01
N SER A 250 22.02 -7.83 5.54
CA SER A 250 22.67 -6.54 5.75
C SER A 250 22.95 -5.80 4.44
N ASP A 251 23.39 -6.51 3.40
CA ASP A 251 23.67 -5.92 2.09
C ASP A 251 22.38 -5.47 1.39
N TYR A 252 21.34 -6.32 1.40
CA TYR A 252 20.00 -5.95 0.96
C TYR A 252 19.47 -4.71 1.71
N GLY A 253 19.57 -4.72 3.05
CA GLY A 253 19.07 -3.65 3.90
C GLY A 253 19.68 -2.28 3.60
N ARG A 254 20.96 -2.25 3.20
CA ARG A 254 21.69 -1.00 2.86
C ARG A 254 21.52 -0.55 1.42
N SER A 255 21.21 -1.47 0.51
CA SER A 255 21.10 -1.18 -0.93
C SER A 255 19.68 -0.80 -1.31
N ARG A 256 18.69 -1.61 -0.91
CA ARG A 256 17.30 -1.49 -1.36
C ARG A 256 16.61 -0.15 -1.05
N PRO A 257 16.85 0.52 0.09
CA PRO A 257 16.25 1.83 0.36
C PRO A 257 16.55 2.87 -0.73
N LYS A 258 17.76 2.85 -1.28
CA LYS A 258 18.22 3.81 -2.31
C LYS A 258 17.44 3.69 -3.61
N GLU A 259 16.90 2.50 -3.90
CA GLU A 259 16.14 2.21 -5.11
C GLU A 259 14.65 2.53 -4.92
N VAL A 260 14.10 2.22 -3.74
CA VAL A 260 12.65 2.26 -3.52
C VAL A 260 12.16 3.57 -2.90
N GLN A 261 12.94 4.21 -2.01
CA GLN A 261 12.52 5.47 -1.39
C GLN A 261 12.21 6.59 -2.41
N PRO A 262 12.95 6.76 -3.53
CA PRO A 262 12.57 7.70 -4.57
C PRO A 262 11.20 7.41 -5.19
N VAL A 263 10.83 6.13 -5.32
CA VAL A 263 9.53 5.69 -5.83
C VAL A 263 8.42 6.01 -4.82
N GLN A 264 8.66 5.75 -3.53
CA GLN A 264 7.72 6.13 -2.46
C GLN A 264 7.45 7.64 -2.47
N LEU A 265 8.52 8.45 -2.49
CA LEU A 265 8.44 9.91 -2.51
C LEU A 265 7.66 10.41 -3.74
N ARG A 266 7.96 9.87 -4.92
CA ARG A 266 7.22 10.19 -6.16
C ARG A 266 5.73 9.88 -6.02
N SER A 267 5.38 8.72 -5.45
CA SER A 267 3.98 8.36 -5.24
C SER A 267 3.25 9.38 -4.35
N ALA A 268 3.90 9.82 -3.27
CA ALA A 268 3.36 10.78 -2.32
C ALA A 268 3.17 12.17 -2.95
N ILE A 269 4.17 12.64 -3.72
CA ILE A 269 4.10 13.92 -4.43
C ILE A 269 2.93 13.93 -5.43
N VAL A 270 2.70 12.84 -6.15
CA VAL A 270 1.53 12.72 -7.06
C VAL A 270 0.20 12.80 -6.29
N ASN A 271 0.17 12.36 -5.02
CA ASN A 271 -0.97 12.52 -4.12
C ASN A 271 -0.98 13.88 -3.39
N GLY A 272 -0.22 14.87 -3.87
CA GLY A 272 -0.22 16.24 -3.35
C GLY A 272 0.57 16.42 -2.05
N TRP A 273 1.32 15.43 -1.60
CA TRP A 273 2.26 15.62 -0.48
C TRP A 273 3.31 16.65 -0.85
N LYS A 274 3.59 17.57 0.07
CA LYS A 274 4.63 18.59 -0.05
C LYS A 274 5.50 18.49 1.19
N GLU A 275 6.80 18.63 1.01
CA GLU A 275 7.71 18.75 2.15
C GLU A 275 7.40 20.08 2.86
N THR A 276 6.96 20.00 4.12
CA THR A 276 6.84 21.19 4.97
C THR A 276 8.24 21.74 5.23
N SER A 277 8.48 22.96 4.75
CA SER A 277 9.67 23.77 5.00
C SER A 277 9.83 24.17 6.46
#